data_AF-A0A929ALU3-F1
#
_entry.id   AF-A0A929ALU3-F1
#
_cell.length_a   1.000
_cell.length_b   1.000
_cell.length_c   1.000
_cell.angle_alpha   90.00
_cell.angle_beta   90.00
_cell.angle_gamma   90.00
#
_symmetry.space_group_name_H-M   'P 1'
#
loop_
_entity.id
_entity.type
_entity.pdbx_description
1 polymer ?
#
loop_
_entity_poly.entity_id
_entity_poly.type
_entity_poly.pdbx_seq_one_letter_code
_entity_poly.pdbx_strand_id
1 'polypeptide(L)'
;MNVQLLSIKPTQNWGNFNIRVKIGTDLHQFTMTVKTTPIADYPIQVTQGDDSFLNVFKFNPIVALKISKLVAKFHNHQAVELPANVGVWQEGFLEPQVS
;
A
#
# COMPACT_ATOMS: atom_id res chain seq x y z
N MET A 1 -12.51 0.62 11.40
CA MET A 1 -12.28 -0.84 11.23
C MET A 1 -10.78 -1.17 11.24
N ASN A 2 -10.30 -2.30 11.77
CA ASN A 2 -8.86 -2.64 11.72
C ASN A 2 -8.40 -2.94 10.29
N VAL A 3 -7.18 -2.53 9.91
CA VAL A 3 -6.59 -2.81 8.60
C VAL A 3 -5.33 -3.66 8.75
N GLN A 4 -5.26 -4.76 8.01
CA GLN A 4 -4.13 -5.69 8.04
C GLN A 4 -3.60 -5.96 6.64
N LEU A 5 -2.29 -5.86 6.46
CA LEU A 5 -1.60 -6.39 5.29
C LEU A 5 -1.35 -7.88 5.52
N LEU A 6 -2.00 -8.74 4.75
CA LEU A 6 -1.96 -10.19 4.95
C LEU A 6 -0.82 -10.87 4.20
N SER A 7 -0.53 -10.42 2.97
CA SER A 7 0.51 -11.02 2.13
C SER A 7 1.09 -10.00 1.17
N ILE A 8 2.38 -10.14 0.86
CA ILE A 8 3.07 -9.50 -0.26
C ILE A 8 3.64 -10.64 -1.11
N LYS A 9 3.32 -10.66 -2.40
CA LYS A 9 3.82 -11.70 -3.33
C LYS A 9 4.42 -11.03 -4.57
N PRO A 10 5.66 -11.37 -4.96
CA PRO A 10 6.23 -10.88 -6.21
C PRO A 10 5.40 -11.39 -7.39
N THR A 11 5.36 -10.59 -8.45
CA THR A 11 4.82 -10.99 -9.76
C THR A 11 5.96 -11.44 -10.69
N GLN A 12 5.63 -11.76 -11.94
CA GLN A 12 6.65 -12.02 -12.97
C GLN A 12 7.47 -10.76 -13.32
N ASN A 13 6.90 -9.57 -13.08
CA ASN A 13 7.57 -8.29 -13.34
C ASN A 13 8.33 -7.84 -12.10
N TRP A 14 9.64 -7.60 -12.25
CA TRP A 14 10.48 -7.07 -11.17
C TRP A 14 9.91 -5.76 -10.63
N GLY A 15 9.96 -5.58 -9.31
CA GLY A 15 9.40 -4.41 -8.63
C GLY A 15 7.88 -4.42 -8.49
N ASN A 16 7.15 -5.36 -9.11
CA ASN A 16 5.70 -5.46 -8.99
C ASN A 16 5.29 -6.56 -8.02
N PHE A 17 4.33 -6.23 -7.15
CA PHE A 17 3.86 -7.09 -6.08
C PHE A 17 2.33 -7.13 -6.04
N ASN A 18 1.77 -8.33 -5.89
CA ASN A 18 0.38 -8.51 -5.49
C ASN A 18 0.30 -8.49 -3.96
N ILE A 19 -0.53 -7.61 -3.41
CA ILE A 19 -0.79 -7.55 -1.97
C ILE A 19 -2.22 -7.95 -1.65
N ARG A 20 -2.42 -8.55 -0.48
CA ARG A 20 -3.76 -8.80 0.08
C ARG A 20 -3.92 -8.00 1.36
N VAL A 21 -4.98 -7.21 1.43
CA VAL A 21 -5.28 -6.35 2.56
C VAL A 21 -6.67 -6.68 3.09
N LYS A 22 -6.80 -6.77 4.40
CA LYS A 22 -8.07 -6.94 5.09
C LYS A 22 -8.47 -5.62 5.75
N ILE A 23 -9.67 -5.12 5.46
CA ILE A 23 -10.25 -3.92 6.05
C ILE A 23 -11.52 -4.35 6.78
N GLY A 24 -11.50 -4.37 8.11
CA GLY A 24 -12.60 -4.98 8.87
C GLY A 24 -12.73 -6.47 8.53
N THR A 25 -13.84 -6.85 7.89
CA THR A 25 -14.10 -8.21 7.38
C THR A 25 -13.75 -8.39 5.91
N ASP A 26 -13.54 -7.29 5.19
CA ASP A 26 -13.45 -7.30 3.73
C ASP A 26 -12.03 -7.57 3.27
N LEU A 27 -11.90 -8.39 2.22
CA LEU A 27 -10.63 -8.74 1.60
C LEU A 27 -10.47 -8.02 0.27
N HIS A 28 -9.35 -7.31 0.15
CA HIS A 28 -8.98 -6.58 -1.05
C HIS A 28 -7.64 -7.11 -1.58
N GLN A 29 -7.51 -7.11 -2.90
CA GLN A 29 -6.26 -7.40 -3.58
C GLN A 29 -5.87 -6.21 -4.45
N PHE A 30 -4.61 -5.81 -4.36
CA PHE A 30 -4.06 -4.68 -5.11
C PHE A 30 -2.71 -5.05 -5.71
N THR A 31 -2.31 -4.28 -6.72
CA THR A 31 -0.96 -4.28 -7.27
C THR A 31 -0.18 -3.09 -6.74
N MET A 32 1.04 -3.35 -6.27
CA MET A 32 2.00 -2.35 -5.84
C MET A 32 3.24 -2.43 -6.71
N THR A 33 3.82 -1.29 -7.03
CA THR A 33 5.02 -1.17 -7.86
C THR A 33 6.08 -0.39 -7.10
N VAL A 34 7.29 -0.91 -7.06
CA VAL A 34 8.49 -0.25 -6.51
C VAL A 34 9.44 0.02 -7.68
N LYS A 35 9.84 1.28 -7.86
CA LYS A 35 10.82 1.69 -8.87
C LYS A 35 11.86 2.60 -8.24
N THR A 36 13.05 2.61 -8.81
CA THR A 36 14.08 3.59 -8.49
C THR A 36 14.12 4.62 -9.62
N THR A 37 13.87 5.87 -9.27
CA THR A 37 13.87 7.00 -10.21
C THR A 37 15.01 7.95 -9.83
N PRO A 38 15.89 8.33 -10.77
CA PRO A 38 16.89 9.36 -10.51
C PRO A 38 16.21 10.73 -10.40
N ILE A 39 16.47 11.45 -9.32
CA ILE A 39 16.12 12.86 -9.16
C ILE A 39 17.43 13.63 -9.00
N ALA A 40 17.80 14.37 -10.05
CA ALA A 40 19.16 14.85 -10.26
C ALA A 40 20.17 13.68 -10.11
N ASP A 41 21.17 13.82 -9.24
CA ASP A 41 22.20 12.79 -9.01
C ASP A 41 21.85 11.80 -7.89
N TYR A 42 20.61 11.83 -7.38
CA TYR A 42 20.19 10.98 -6.26
C TYR A 42 19.15 9.94 -6.70
N PRO A 43 19.43 8.63 -6.57
CA PRO A 43 18.43 7.60 -6.81
C PRO A 43 17.39 7.60 -5.69
N ILE A 44 16.12 7.79 -6.05
CA ILE A 44 15.01 7.78 -5.10
C ILE A 44 14.09 6.60 -5.41
N GLN A 45 13.86 5.76 -4.38
CA GLN A 45 12.92 4.66 -4.48
C GLN A 45 11.48 5.16 -4.23
N VAL A 46 10.59 4.88 -5.18
CA VAL A 46 9.17 5.23 -5.13
C VAL A 46 8.36 3.95 -5.06
N THR A 47 7.38 3.91 -4.16
CA THR A 47 6.40 2.81 -4.06
C THR A 47 5.01 3.36 -4.35
N GLN A 48 4.34 2.78 -5.33
CA GLN A 48 3.05 3.25 -5.85
C GLN A 48 2.05 2.09 -5.91
N GLY A 49 0.80 2.35 -5.53
CA GLY A 49 -0.31 1.42 -5.73
C GLY A 49 -1.04 1.67 -7.06
N ASP A 50 -1.77 0.66 -7.53
CA ASP A 50 -2.70 0.82 -8.65
C ASP A 50 -3.87 1.76 -8.34
N ASP A 51 -4.67 2.09 -9.36
CA ASP A 51 -5.80 3.02 -9.22
C ASP A 51 -6.83 2.53 -8.19
N SER A 52 -6.99 1.21 -8.05
CA SER A 52 -7.90 0.63 -7.06
C SER A 52 -7.39 0.90 -5.64
N PHE A 53 -6.10 0.68 -5.39
CA PHE A 53 -5.46 1.02 -4.13
C PHE A 53 -5.58 2.51 -3.82
N LEU A 54 -5.28 3.37 -4.80
CA LEU A 54 -5.39 4.82 -4.62
C LEU A 54 -6.81 5.25 -4.30
N ASN A 55 -7.82 4.72 -5.01
CA ASN A 55 -9.21 5.07 -4.74
C ASN A 55 -9.70 4.57 -3.37
N VAL A 56 -9.32 3.34 -2.97
CA VAL A 56 -9.68 2.79 -1.67
C VAL A 56 -9.03 3.62 -0.54
N PHE A 57 -7.73 3.89 -0.64
CA PHE A 57 -6.98 4.55 0.44
C PHE A 57 -6.90 6.08 0.36
N LYS A 58 -7.59 6.73 -0.59
CA LYS A 58 -7.53 8.20 -0.80
C LYS A 58 -7.79 9.01 0.47
N PHE A 59 -8.69 8.54 1.32
CA PHE A 59 -9.07 9.16 2.60
C PHE A 59 -8.40 8.51 3.82
N ASN A 60 -7.53 7.53 3.60
CA ASN A 60 -6.78 6.82 4.63
C ASN A 60 -5.26 6.84 4.31
N PRO A 61 -4.64 8.02 4.08
CA PRO A 61 -3.28 8.12 3.56
C PRO A 61 -2.22 7.57 4.51
N ILE A 62 -2.47 7.61 5.84
CA ILE A 62 -1.54 7.04 6.84
C ILE A 62 -1.48 5.51 6.73
N VAL A 63 -2.63 4.86 6.46
CA VAL A 63 -2.68 3.41 6.24
C VAL A 63 -1.99 3.06 4.91
N ALA A 64 -2.26 3.84 3.86
CA ALA A 64 -1.61 3.71 2.56
C ALA A 64 -0.08 3.77 2.69
N LEU A 65 0.43 4.77 3.39
CA LEU A 65 1.86 4.98 3.63
C LEU A 65 2.50 3.79 4.37
N LYS A 66 1.82 3.24 5.38
CA LYS A 66 2.32 2.08 6.13
C LYS A 66 2.40 0.83 5.23
N ILE A 67 1.40 0.59 4.40
CA ILE A 67 1.42 -0.50 3.42
C ILE A 67 2.59 -0.30 2.44
N SER A 68 2.73 0.89 1.85
CA SER A 68 3.82 1.21 0.92
C SER A 68 5.20 1.00 1.55
N LYS A 69 5.39 1.38 2.82
CA LYS A 69 6.65 1.14 3.55
C LYS A 69 6.95 -0.36 3.72
N LEU A 70 5.94 -1.19 4.01
CA LEU A 70 6.13 -2.63 4.14
C LEU A 70 6.48 -3.28 2.79
N VAL A 71 5.86 -2.83 1.70
CA VAL A 71 6.21 -3.29 0.34
C VAL A 71 7.62 -2.87 -0.05
N ALA A 72 8.02 -1.62 0.27
CA ALA A 72 9.39 -1.15 0.03
C ALA A 72 10.42 -1.97 0.82
N LYS A 73 10.14 -2.30 2.09
CA LYS A 73 10.98 -3.19 2.91
C LYS A 73 11.12 -4.57 2.28
N PHE A 74 10.00 -5.16 1.85
CA PHE A 74 9.97 -6.46 1.19
C PHE A 74 10.80 -6.46 -0.10
N HIS A 75 10.63 -5.44 -0.96
CA HIS A 75 11.45 -5.25 -2.16
C HIS A 75 12.95 -5.19 -1.86
N ASN A 76 13.33 -4.55 -0.75
CA ASN A 76 14.72 -4.41 -0.33
C ASN A 76 15.24 -5.60 0.49
N HIS A 77 14.57 -6.76 0.41
CA HIS A 77 14.93 -7.99 1.12
C HIS A 77 15.01 -7.86 2.65
N GLN A 78 14.33 -6.86 3.21
CA GLN A 78 14.25 -6.67 4.66
C GLN A 78 13.13 -7.56 5.23
N ALA A 79 13.28 -7.99 6.48
CA ALA A 79 12.26 -8.79 7.16
C ALA A 79 10.93 -8.02 7.27
N VAL A 80 9.83 -8.71 6.90
CA VAL A 80 8.46 -8.21 7.03
C VAL A 80 7.62 -9.28 7.70
N GLU A 81 7.15 -9.02 8.90
CA GLU A 81 6.24 -9.90 9.62
C GLU A 81 4.81 -9.73 9.09
N LEU A 82 4.20 -10.83 8.64
CA LEU A 82 2.84 -10.85 8.11
C LEU A 82 2.00 -11.91 8.85
N PRO A 83 0.72 -11.63 9.14
CA PRO A 83 -0.03 -10.42 8.80
C PRO A 83 0.38 -9.21 9.65
N ALA A 84 0.57 -8.05 9.02
CA ALA A 84 0.95 -6.80 9.70
C ALA A 84 -0.28 -5.92 9.97
N ASN A 85 -0.43 -5.41 11.20
CA ASN A 85 -1.39 -4.35 11.48
C ASN A 85 -0.87 -3.02 10.90
N VAL A 86 -1.64 -2.43 9.99
CA VAL A 86 -1.28 -1.17 9.31
C VAL A 86 -2.13 0.01 9.75
N GLY A 87 -3.02 -0.18 10.72
CA GLY A 87 -3.77 0.89 11.39
C GLY A 87 -5.27 0.65 11.42
N VAL A 88 -6.00 1.72 11.71
CA VAL A 88 -7.46 1.73 11.78
C VAL A 88 -7.99 2.57 10.63
N TRP A 89 -8.97 2.02 9.93
CA TRP A 89 -9.77 2.67 8.90
C TRP A 89 -10.61 3.78 9.51
N GLN A 90 -10.45 5.00 9.01
CA GLN A 90 -11.21 6.17 9.36
C GLN A 90 -12.36 6.32 8.34
N GLU A 91 -13.59 6.27 8.85
CA GLU A 91 -14.79 6.64 8.10
C GLU A 91 -15.01 8.15 8.26
N GLY A 92 -15.28 8.87 7.17
CA GLY A 92 -15.78 10.25 7.24
C GLY A 92 -14.87 11.39 6.76
N PHE A 93 -13.73 11.14 6.09
CA PHE A 93 -12.98 12.25 5.47
C PHE A 93 -13.57 12.62 4.08
N LEU A 94 -14.78 13.21 4.14
CA LEU A 94 -15.44 14.09 3.18
C LEU A 94 -15.54 13.63 1.70
N GLU A 95 -16.67 13.01 1.36
CA GLU A 95 -17.34 13.41 0.13
C GLU A 95 -17.83 14.86 0.31
N PRO A 96 -17.60 15.77 -0.66
CA PRO A 96 -18.25 17.08 -0.63
C PRO A 96 -19.76 16.84 -0.57
N GLN A 97 -20.41 17.30 0.49
CA GLN A 97 -21.87 17.38 0.52
C GLN A 97 -22.24 18.45 -0.51
N VAL A 98 -22.62 18.02 -1.71
CA VAL A 98 -23.19 18.92 -2.72
C VAL A 98 -24.60 19.26 -2.23
N SER A 99 -24.75 20.46 -1.67
CA SER A 99 -26.04 21.11 -1.41
C SER A 99 -26.70 21.57 -2.70
#